data_AF-A0A833TVS3-F1
#
_entry.id   AF-A0A833TVS3-F1
#
_cell.length_a   1.000
_cell.length_b   1.000
_cell.length_c   1.000
_cell.angle_alpha   90.00
_cell.angle_beta   90.00
_cell.angle_gamma   90.00
#
_symmetry.space_group_name_H-M   'P 1'
#
loop_
_entity.id
_entity.type
_entity.pdbx_description
1 polymer ?
#
loop_
_entity_poly.entity_id
_entity_poly.type
_entity_poly.pdbx_seq_one_letter_code
_entity_poly.pdbx_strand_id
1 'polypeptide(L)'
;MIDELQIATLRAELLDRLSNWGKYSTYDGSYDPRTFTGKLDTLELQRIRLDTMTAELALWRARETKREFQTVLREVEFEVMRRLGRILAKTVDPAFAGTEEVVVEENGMVCGVCQEEMQEGDEGRMLGCMHEFHTDCIVRWLRSKATCPLCRYQMQLKEFELNI
;
A
#
# COMPACT_ATOMS: atom_id res chain seq x y z
N MET A 1 14.48 9.04 -16.12
CA MET A 1 13.47 8.41 -16.99
C MET A 1 12.47 7.75 -16.05
N ILE A 2 11.18 8.02 -16.19
CA ILE A 2 10.14 7.44 -15.34
C ILE A 2 10.00 5.96 -15.64
N ASP A 3 9.87 5.13 -14.61
CA ASP A 3 9.66 3.67 -14.72
C ASP A 3 8.34 3.23 -14.07
N GLU A 4 7.99 1.95 -14.21
CA GLU A 4 6.74 1.40 -13.67
C GLU A 4 6.69 1.41 -12.14
N LEU A 5 7.84 1.37 -11.47
CA LEU A 5 7.87 1.43 -10.01
C LEU A 5 7.46 2.83 -9.54
N GLN A 6 8.04 3.87 -10.14
CA GLN A 6 7.70 5.26 -9.82
C GLN A 6 6.22 5.54 -10.10
N ILE A 7 5.68 5.07 -11.23
CA ILE A 7 4.24 5.21 -11.55
C ILE A 7 3.40 4.47 -10.51
N ALA A 8 3.78 3.23 -10.14
CA ALA A 8 3.05 2.44 -9.15
C ALA A 8 3.06 3.08 -7.76
N THR A 9 4.19 3.65 -7.32
CA THR A 9 4.29 4.37 -6.03
C THR A 9 3.36 5.58 -6.01
N LEU A 10 3.39 6.42 -7.04
CA LEU A 10 2.50 7.59 -7.12
C LEU A 10 1.02 7.19 -7.21
N ARG A 11 0.70 6.08 -7.88
CA ARG A 11 -0.66 5.51 -7.88
C ARG A 11 -1.07 5.05 -6.48
N ALA A 12 -0.16 4.44 -5.71
CA ALA A 12 -0.44 4.04 -4.33
C ALA A 12 -0.69 5.25 -3.42
N GLU A 13 0.12 6.31 -3.54
CA GLU A 13 -0.09 7.57 -2.80
C GLU A 13 -1.44 8.22 -3.13
N LEU A 14 -1.82 8.24 -4.42
CA LEU A 14 -3.12 8.76 -4.84
C LEU A 14 -4.27 7.94 -4.25
N LEU A 15 -4.15 6.61 -4.23
CA LEU A 15 -5.14 5.71 -3.63
C LEU A 15 -5.22 5.86 -2.11
N ASP A 16 -4.10 6.07 -1.42
CA ASP A 16 -4.09 6.39 0.01
C ASP A 16 -4.86 7.68 0.29
N ARG A 17 -4.59 8.75 -0.46
CA ARG A 17 -5.29 10.04 -0.33
C ARG A 17 -6.79 9.92 -0.58
N LEU A 18 -7.20 9.15 -1.59
CA LEU A 18 -8.61 8.89 -1.88
C LEU A 18 -9.29 8.09 -0.76
N SER A 19 -8.61 7.08 -0.23
CA SER A 19 -9.13 6.21 0.83
C SER A 19 -9.16 6.91 2.20
N ASN A 20 -8.22 7.82 2.43
CA ASN A 20 -8.06 8.60 3.67
C ASN A 20 -8.46 10.06 3.48
N TRP A 21 -9.48 10.32 2.65
CA TRP A 21 -9.91 11.69 2.30
C TRP A 21 -10.03 12.58 3.55
N GLY A 22 -10.65 12.11 4.63
CA GLY A 22 -10.83 12.88 5.86
C GLY A 22 -9.54 13.37 6.56
N LYS A 23 -8.39 12.74 6.32
CA LYS A 23 -7.08 13.17 6.86
C LYS A 23 -6.39 14.23 6.01
N TYR A 24 -6.60 14.19 4.70
CA TYR A 24 -5.94 15.08 3.72
C TYR A 24 -6.86 16.17 3.18
N SER A 25 -8.13 16.09 3.54
CA SER A 25 -9.16 17.04 3.17
C SER A 25 -8.88 18.38 3.84
N THR A 26 -8.53 19.38 3.03
CA THR A 26 -8.53 20.80 3.42
C THR A 26 -9.93 21.39 3.47
N TYR A 27 -10.96 20.56 3.27
CA TYR A 27 -12.35 20.94 3.29
C TYR A 27 -12.77 21.40 4.69
N ASP A 28 -13.14 22.66 4.79
CA ASP A 28 -13.58 23.35 6.01
C ASP A 28 -15.10 23.28 6.24
N GLY A 29 -15.84 22.56 5.37
CA GLY A 29 -17.29 22.46 5.45
C GLY A 29 -18.06 23.44 4.55
N SER A 30 -17.41 24.24 3.71
CA SER A 30 -18.08 25.25 2.87
C SER A 30 -18.55 24.78 1.48
N TYR A 31 -18.77 23.48 1.24
CA TYR A 31 -19.17 22.95 -0.09
C TYR A 31 -20.58 23.43 -0.43
N ASP A 32 -20.67 24.40 -1.33
CA ASP A 32 -21.90 24.75 -2.02
C ASP A 32 -21.90 24.08 -3.41
N PRO A 33 -22.78 23.09 -3.65
CA PRO A 33 -22.95 22.47 -4.96
C PRO A 33 -23.28 23.45 -6.09
N ARG A 34 -23.78 24.66 -5.76
CA ARG A 34 -24.15 25.70 -6.74
C ARG A 34 -22.94 26.47 -7.29
N THR A 35 -21.79 26.41 -6.65
CA THR A 35 -20.56 27.11 -7.08
C THR A 35 -19.54 26.21 -7.77
N PHE A 36 -19.86 24.93 -8.00
CA PHE A 36 -18.96 23.99 -8.64
C PHE A 36 -18.73 24.37 -10.12
N THR A 37 -17.59 24.98 -10.43
CA THR A 37 -17.29 25.53 -11.76
C THR A 37 -16.84 24.48 -12.79
N GLY A 38 -17.08 23.18 -12.54
CA GLY A 38 -16.71 22.10 -13.48
C GLY A 38 -15.21 21.96 -13.74
N LYS A 39 -14.34 22.45 -12.85
CA LYS A 39 -12.90 22.16 -12.90
C LYS A 39 -12.69 20.77 -12.29
N LEU A 40 -12.02 19.87 -13.02
CA LEU A 40 -11.63 18.55 -12.50
C LEU A 40 -11.02 18.72 -11.11
N ASP A 41 -11.42 17.85 -10.19
CA ASP A 41 -10.82 17.83 -8.85
C ASP A 41 -9.31 17.56 -8.99
N THR A 42 -8.52 18.10 -8.04
CA THR A 42 -7.06 17.98 -8.02
C THR A 42 -6.58 16.53 -8.09
N LEU A 43 -7.36 15.59 -7.53
CA LEU A 43 -7.07 14.16 -7.55
C LEU A 43 -7.42 13.51 -8.90
N GLU A 44 -8.46 13.99 -9.59
CA GLU A 44 -8.77 13.57 -10.95
C GLU A 44 -7.68 14.01 -11.94
N LEU A 45 -7.14 15.23 -11.77
CA LEU A 45 -5.99 15.70 -12.53
C LEU A 45 -4.74 14.85 -12.26
N GLN A 46 -4.51 14.45 -11.00
CA GLN A 46 -3.41 13.55 -10.65
C GLN A 46 -3.58 12.17 -11.29
N ARG A 47 -4.81 11.61 -11.32
CA ARG A 47 -5.10 10.35 -12.02
C ARG A 47 -4.75 10.45 -13.51
N ILE A 48 -5.28 11.46 -14.20
CA ILE A 48 -5.01 11.69 -15.64
C ILE A 48 -3.52 11.84 -15.90
N ARG A 49 -2.79 12.55 -15.03
CA ARG A 49 -1.34 12.69 -15.14
C ARG A 49 -0.63 11.35 -15.08
N LEU A 50 -1.02 10.46 -14.16
CA LEU A 50 -0.43 9.13 -14.03
C LEU A 50 -0.73 8.24 -15.24
N ASP A 51 -1.93 8.34 -15.81
CA ASP A 51 -2.29 7.62 -17.04
C ASP A 51 -1.48 8.14 -18.23
N THR A 52 -1.28 9.45 -18.30
CA THR A 52 -0.42 10.08 -19.32
C THR A 52 1.03 9.62 -19.19
N MET A 53 1.59 9.58 -17.98
CA MET A 53 2.94 9.07 -17.72
C MET A 53 3.09 7.59 -18.14
N THR A 54 2.06 6.78 -17.90
CA THR A 54 2.02 5.37 -18.33
C THR A 54 2.06 5.26 -19.86
N ALA A 55 1.26 6.06 -20.56
CA ALA A 55 1.23 6.11 -22.01
C ALA A 55 2.55 6.60 -22.61
N GLU A 56 3.18 7.62 -22.01
CA GLU A 56 4.49 8.14 -22.46
C GLU A 56 5.61 7.09 -22.34
N LEU A 57 5.66 6.36 -21.22
CA LEU A 57 6.60 5.26 -21.04
C LEU A 57 6.39 4.16 -22.09
N ALA A 58 5.13 3.80 -22.35
CA ALA A 58 4.77 2.82 -23.37
C ALA A 58 5.15 3.30 -24.79
N LEU A 59 4.90 4.57 -25.12
CA LEU A 59 5.29 5.17 -26.40
C LEU A 59 6.81 5.12 -26.60
N TRP A 60 7.58 5.50 -25.57
CA TRP A 60 9.03 5.45 -25.62
C TRP A 60 9.53 4.02 -25.90
N ARG A 61 9.04 3.02 -25.15
CA ARG A 61 9.41 1.61 -25.35
C ARG A 61 8.98 1.06 -26.70
N ALA A 62 7.79 1.42 -27.18
CA ALA A 62 7.30 1.01 -28.48
C ALA A 62 8.22 1.50 -29.61
N ARG A 63 8.73 2.75 -29.49
CA ARG A 63 9.71 3.32 -30.44
C ARG A 63 11.05 2.58 -30.40
N GLU A 64 11.60 2.37 -29.21
CA GLU A 64 12.89 1.69 -29.03
C GLU A 64 12.85 0.25 -29.53
N THR A 65 11.78 -0.48 -29.20
CA THR A 65 11.62 -1.90 -29.57
C THR A 65 10.98 -2.12 -30.94
N LYS A 66 10.53 -1.05 -31.61
CA LYS A 66 9.78 -1.09 -32.89
C LYS A 66 8.54 -2.00 -32.83
N ARG A 67 7.88 -2.04 -31.67
CA ARG A 67 6.66 -2.84 -31.43
C ARG A 67 5.42 -1.97 -31.51
N GLU A 68 4.27 -2.61 -31.72
CA GLU A 68 2.98 -1.94 -31.79
C GLU A 68 2.63 -1.31 -30.41
N PHE A 69 2.17 -0.05 -30.43
CA PHE A 69 2.00 0.75 -29.22
C PHE A 69 0.99 0.15 -28.24
N GLN A 70 -0.19 -0.30 -28.70
CA GLN A 70 -1.22 -0.87 -27.82
C GLN A 70 -0.74 -2.13 -27.10
N THR A 71 0.10 -2.92 -27.77
CA THR A 71 0.73 -4.11 -27.18
C THR A 71 1.67 -3.73 -26.05
N VAL A 72 2.57 -2.77 -26.30
CA VAL A 72 3.50 -2.27 -25.26
C VAL A 72 2.77 -1.54 -24.14
N LEU A 73 1.71 -0.80 -24.44
CA LEU A 73 0.88 -0.12 -23.45
C LEU A 73 0.29 -1.11 -22.46
N ARG A 74 -0.33 -2.20 -22.95
CA ARG A 74 -0.88 -3.26 -22.09
C ARG A 74 0.17 -3.92 -21.21
N GLU A 75 1.37 -4.14 -21.74
CA GLU A 75 2.49 -4.71 -20.96
C GLU A 75 2.95 -3.77 -19.84
N VAL A 76 3.08 -2.48 -20.15
CA VAL A 76 3.46 -1.45 -19.17
C VAL A 76 2.37 -1.29 -18.12
N GLU A 77 1.10 -1.21 -18.51
CA GLU A 77 -0.04 -1.15 -17.60
C GLU A 77 -0.07 -2.36 -16.67
N PHE A 78 0.13 -3.58 -17.21
CA PHE A 78 0.20 -4.80 -16.42
C PHE A 78 1.34 -4.74 -15.38
N GLU A 79 2.54 -4.31 -15.78
CA GLU A 79 3.69 -4.23 -14.88
C GLU A 79 3.51 -3.15 -13.80
N VAL A 80 2.92 -2.00 -14.15
CA VAL A 80 2.51 -0.97 -13.18
C VAL A 80 1.52 -1.55 -12.18
N MET A 81 0.47 -2.24 -12.65
CA MET A 81 -0.54 -2.85 -11.78
C MET A 81 0.04 -3.94 -10.88
N ARG A 82 0.97 -4.76 -11.40
CA ARG A 82 1.66 -5.79 -10.64
C ARG A 82 2.51 -5.20 -9.52
N ARG A 83 3.22 -4.10 -9.79
CA ARG A 83 4.01 -3.37 -8.79
C ARG A 83 3.11 -2.69 -7.77
N LEU A 84 2.05 -2.04 -8.22
CA LEU A 84 1.04 -1.42 -7.36
C LEU A 84 0.42 -2.45 -6.41
N GLY A 85 0.04 -3.62 -6.93
CA GLY A 85 -0.49 -4.72 -6.13
C GLY A 85 0.48 -5.19 -5.05
N ARG A 86 1.80 -5.21 -5.32
CA ARG A 86 2.82 -5.52 -4.30
C ARG A 86 2.95 -4.44 -3.24
N ILE A 87 2.88 -3.17 -3.62
CA ILE A 87 2.93 -2.04 -2.67
C ILE A 87 1.70 -2.09 -1.76
N LEU A 88 0.52 -2.21 -2.36
CA LEU A 88 -0.74 -2.28 -1.63
C LEU A 88 -0.88 -3.58 -0.84
N ALA A 89 -0.28 -4.70 -1.24
CA ALA A 89 -0.32 -5.93 -0.44
C ALA A 89 0.13 -5.71 1.01
N LYS A 90 1.05 -4.78 1.28
CA LYS A 90 1.44 -4.42 2.66
C LYS A 90 0.31 -3.75 3.46
N THR A 91 -0.64 -3.12 2.79
CA THR A 91 -1.76 -2.39 3.40
C THR A 91 -3.07 -3.17 3.38
N VAL A 92 -3.24 -4.14 2.46
CA VAL A 92 -4.45 -4.99 2.35
C VAL A 92 -4.27 -6.45 2.75
N ASP A 93 -3.05 -6.96 2.97
CA ASP A 93 -2.86 -8.35 3.41
C ASP A 93 -3.52 -8.52 4.80
N PRO A 94 -4.49 -9.46 4.95
CA PRO A 94 -5.18 -9.69 6.22
C PRO A 94 -4.23 -9.99 7.38
N ALA A 95 -3.03 -10.51 7.11
CA ALA A 95 -2.00 -10.71 8.13
C ALA A 95 -1.57 -9.39 8.81
N PHE A 96 -1.78 -8.24 8.18
CA PHE A 96 -1.52 -6.93 8.77
C PHE A 96 -2.73 -6.33 9.50
N ALA A 97 -3.93 -6.88 9.33
CA ALA A 97 -5.13 -6.35 9.97
C ALA A 97 -5.02 -6.46 11.51
N GLY A 98 -5.13 -5.31 12.19
CA GLY A 98 -5.03 -5.25 13.65
C GLY A 98 -3.59 -5.32 14.19
N THR A 99 -2.60 -5.04 13.34
CA THR A 99 -1.20 -4.89 13.74
C THR A 99 -0.71 -3.46 13.48
N GLU A 100 0.15 -2.95 14.36
CA GLU A 100 0.77 -1.64 14.22
C GLU A 100 2.23 -1.80 13.78
N GLU A 101 2.66 -1.00 12.81
CA GLU A 101 4.05 -0.95 12.38
C GLU A 101 4.85 -0.14 13.40
N VAL A 102 5.95 -0.71 13.87
CA VAL A 102 6.82 -0.11 14.88
C VAL A 102 8.26 -0.19 14.41
N VAL A 103 9.04 0.83 14.74
CA VAL A 103 10.50 0.77 14.60
C VAL A 103 11.05 0.39 15.95
N VAL A 104 11.92 -0.62 15.99
CA VAL A 104 12.53 -1.07 17.25
C VAL A 104 13.36 0.07 17.84
N GLU A 105 12.95 0.54 19.02
CA GLU A 105 13.58 1.70 19.69
C GLU A 105 14.82 1.31 20.52
N GLU A 106 14.89 0.06 20.98
CA GLU A 106 15.98 -0.42 21.85
C GLU A 106 16.47 -1.81 21.43
N ASN A 107 17.78 -2.02 21.48
CA ASN A 107 18.38 -3.33 21.28
C ASN A 107 18.04 -4.29 22.44
N GLY A 108 17.86 -5.57 22.13
CA GLY A 108 17.73 -6.63 23.13
C GLY A 108 16.31 -7.17 23.32
N MET A 109 15.33 -6.69 22.57
CA MET A 109 14.06 -7.40 22.41
C MET A 109 14.29 -8.69 21.62
N VAL A 110 13.69 -9.81 22.05
CA VAL A 110 13.84 -11.10 21.35
C VAL A 110 12.55 -11.41 20.60
N CYS A 111 12.67 -11.66 19.29
CA CYS A 111 11.52 -12.02 18.48
C CYS A 111 11.02 -13.43 18.89
N GLY A 112 9.79 -13.52 19.42
CA GLY A 112 9.20 -14.79 19.86
C GLY A 112 8.91 -15.82 18.76
N VAL A 113 9.22 -15.51 17.50
CA VAL A 113 9.05 -16.41 16.34
C VAL A 113 10.38 -17.02 15.90
N CYS A 114 11.41 -16.20 15.60
CA CYS A 114 12.73 -16.70 15.19
C CYS A 114 13.70 -16.93 16.36
N GLN A 115 13.38 -16.41 17.55
CA GLN A 115 14.22 -16.45 18.75
C GLN A 115 15.55 -15.69 18.60
N GLU A 116 15.61 -14.77 17.64
CA GLU A 116 16.76 -13.86 17.44
C GLU A 116 16.48 -12.50 18.08
N GLU A 117 17.55 -11.81 18.49
CA GLU A 117 17.48 -10.44 18.98
C GLU A 117 17.08 -9.49 17.85
N MET A 118 16.16 -8.59 18.16
CA MET A 118 15.73 -7.47 17.33
C MET A 118 16.67 -6.30 17.61
N GLN A 119 17.15 -5.65 16.54
CA GLN A 119 18.08 -4.54 16.62
C GLN A 119 17.35 -3.21 16.49
N GLU A 120 17.91 -2.17 17.11
CA GLU A 120 17.44 -0.80 16.95
C GLU A 120 17.41 -0.42 15.46
N GLY A 121 16.27 0.08 15.00
CA GLY A 121 16.03 0.41 13.59
C GLY A 121 15.46 -0.72 12.74
N ASP A 122 15.29 -1.94 13.28
CA ASP A 122 14.61 -3.02 12.56
C ASP A 122 13.11 -2.71 12.36
N GLU A 123 12.55 -3.20 11.25
CA GLU A 123 11.12 -3.13 10.96
C GLU A 123 10.36 -4.17 11.82
N GLY A 124 9.69 -3.70 12.86
CA GLY A 124 8.86 -4.50 13.75
C GLY A 124 7.37 -4.35 13.49
N ARG A 125 6.60 -5.30 14.03
CA ARG A 125 5.15 -5.16 14.19
C ARG A 125 4.68 -5.53 15.59
N MET A 126 3.82 -4.68 16.11
CA MET A 126 3.13 -4.87 17.38
C MET A 126 1.71 -5.40 17.13
N LEU A 127 1.33 -6.45 17.85
CA LEU A 127 -0.05 -6.97 17.84
C LEU A 127 -0.93 -6.19 18.84
N GLY A 128 -2.26 -6.30 18.74
CA GLY A 128 -3.20 -5.73 19.72
C GLY A 128 -3.06 -6.24 21.17
N CYS A 129 -2.19 -7.23 21.41
CA CYS A 129 -1.79 -7.68 22.75
C CYS A 129 -0.45 -7.10 23.23
N MET A 130 0.08 -6.09 22.52
CA MET A 130 1.34 -5.37 22.81
C MET A 130 2.61 -6.22 22.71
N HIS A 131 2.57 -7.35 22.01
CA HIS A 131 3.78 -8.13 21.72
C HIS A 131 4.34 -7.74 20.36
N GLU A 132 5.67 -7.57 20.33
CA GLU A 132 6.43 -7.14 19.16
C GLU A 132 7.24 -8.29 18.55
N PHE A 133 7.39 -8.23 17.22
CA PHE A 133 8.11 -9.23 16.43
C PHE A 133 8.69 -8.56 15.18
N HIS A 134 9.70 -9.17 14.55
CA HIS A 134 10.08 -8.80 13.19
C HIS A 134 8.88 -8.88 12.25
N THR A 135 8.71 -7.88 11.39
CA THR A 135 7.60 -7.80 10.43
C THR A 135 7.46 -9.08 9.63
N ASP A 136 8.55 -9.56 9.03
CA ASP A 136 8.55 -10.79 8.23
C ASP A 136 8.19 -12.05 9.03
N CYS A 137 8.64 -12.13 10.28
CA CYS A 137 8.38 -13.29 11.13
C CYS A 137 6.90 -13.39 11.48
N ILE A 138 6.30 -12.29 11.95
CA ILE A 138 4.91 -12.32 12.41
C ILE A 138 3.92 -12.42 11.25
N VAL A 139 4.21 -11.81 10.10
CA VAL A 139 3.39 -11.96 8.90
C VAL A 139 3.32 -13.41 8.45
N ARG A 140 4.47 -14.12 8.41
CA ARG A 140 4.49 -15.55 8.07
C ARG A 140 3.69 -16.39 9.06
N TRP A 141 3.77 -16.06 10.35
CA TRP A 141 2.99 -16.75 11.37
C TRP A 141 1.49 -16.51 11.20
N LEU A 142 1.07 -15.26 11.04
CA LEU A 142 -0.34 -14.87 10.93
C LEU A 142 -1.04 -15.43 9.69
N ARG A 143 -0.29 -15.71 8.61
CA ARG A 143 -0.79 -16.45 7.44
C ARG A 143 -1.21 -17.89 7.75
N SER A 144 -0.63 -18.49 8.79
CA SER A 144 -0.96 -19.86 9.21
C SER A 144 -1.88 -19.90 10.42
N LYS A 145 -1.66 -18.98 11.38
CA LYS A 145 -2.36 -18.94 12.66
C LYS A 145 -2.64 -17.49 13.03
N ALA A 146 -3.91 -17.10 13.09
CA ALA A 146 -4.34 -15.77 13.51
C ALA A 146 -4.24 -15.56 15.04
N THR A 147 -3.14 -15.98 15.65
CA THR A 147 -2.90 -15.89 17.10
C THR A 147 -1.49 -15.38 17.42
N CYS A 148 -1.35 -14.65 18.52
CA CYS A 148 -0.04 -14.25 19.03
C CYS A 148 0.82 -15.50 19.39
N PRO A 149 2.08 -15.61 18.93
CA PRO A 149 3.00 -16.69 19.30
C PRO A 149 3.26 -16.79 20.81
N LEU A 150 3.22 -15.66 21.52
CA LEU A 150 3.59 -15.57 22.95
C LEU A 150 2.40 -15.82 23.88
N CYS A 151 1.29 -15.10 23.68
CA CYS A 151 0.15 -15.15 24.60
C CYS A 151 -1.11 -15.80 24.02
N ARG A 152 -1.07 -16.26 22.76
CA ARG A 152 -2.21 -16.86 22.04
C ARG A 152 -3.44 -15.97 21.87
N TYR A 153 -3.29 -14.66 22.10
CA TYR A 153 -4.33 -13.67 21.78
C TYR A 153 -4.80 -13.84 20.33
N GLN A 154 -6.11 -13.96 20.13
CA GLN A 154 -6.72 -14.11 18.80
C GLN A 154 -6.79 -12.77 18.10
N MET A 155 -6.21 -12.70 16.90
CA MET A 155 -6.32 -11.54 16.05
C MET A 155 -7.77 -11.42 15.57
N GLN A 156 -8.40 -10.27 15.79
CA GLN A 156 -9.67 -9.95 15.15
C GLN A 156 -9.39 -9.59 13.69
N LEU A 157 -9.21 -10.61 12.85
CA LEU A 157 -9.28 -10.43 11.40
C LEU A 157 -10.72 -9.99 11.13
N LYS A 158 -10.92 -8.71 10.81
CA LYS A 158 -12.22 -8.26 10.32
C LYS A 158 -12.46 -9.02 9.03
N GLU A 159 -13.29 -10.05 9.08
CA GLU A 159 -13.93 -10.56 7.88
C GLU A 159 -14.63 -9.35 7.26
N PHE A 160 -14.21 -8.98 6.04
CA PHE A 160 -15.06 -8.14 5.23
C PHE A 160 -16.31 -8.99 4.97
N GLU A 161 -17.34 -8.80 5.80
CA GLU A 161 -18.70 -9.17 5.45
C GLU A 161 -19.00 -8.42 4.14
N LEU A 162 -18.72 -9.08 3.03
CA LEU A 162 -19.33 -8.75 1.75
C LEU A 162 -20.82 -8.99 1.99
N ASN A 163 -21.52 -7.94 2.37
CA ASN A 163 -22.96 -7.87 2.23
C ASN A 163 -23.24 -7.84 0.72
N ILE A 164 -23.28 -9.03 0.13
CA ILE A 164 -23.78 -9.28 -1.24
C ILE A 164 -25.31 -9.23 -1.21
#